data_AF-A0AAE6M977-F1
#
_entry.id   AF-A0AAE6M977-F1
#
_cell.length_a   1.000
_cell.length_b   1.000
_cell.length_c   1.000
_cell.angle_alpha   90.00
_cell.angle_beta   90.00
_cell.angle_gamma   90.00
#
_symmetry.space_group_name_H-M   'P 1'
#
loop_
_entity.id
_entity.type
_entity.pdbx_description
1 polymer ?
#
loop_
_entity_poly.entity_id
_entity_poly.type
_entity_poly.pdbx_seq_one_letter_code
_entity_poly.pdbx_strand_id
1 'polypeptide(L)' 'MKWLDDFKSALVNEDLNKIEYLINNYPNKMDIEEMQCAAALLENAAAIYKRKQKELDVEFQKVKKARKYSF' A
#
# COMPACT_ATOMS: atom_id res chain seq x y z
N MET A 1 -3.18 -19.49 4.63
CA MET A 1 -3.90 -18.79 5.72
C MET A 1 -4.78 -17.72 5.10
N LYS A 2 -6.08 -17.66 5.45
CA LYS A 2 -7.02 -16.72 4.82
C LYS A 2 -6.54 -15.27 4.83
N TRP A 3 -5.94 -14.80 5.93
CA TRP A 3 -5.40 -13.44 6.03
C TRP A 3 -4.27 -13.16 5.02
N LEU A 4 -3.31 -14.09 4.87
CA LEU A 4 -2.23 -13.94 3.88
C LEU A 4 -2.75 -13.94 2.45
N ASP A 5 -3.75 -14.77 2.16
CA ASP A 5 -4.37 -14.85 0.84
C ASP A 5 -5.16 -13.56 0.52
N ASP A 6 -5.89 -13.05 1.50
CA ASP A 6 -6.57 -11.76 1.42
C ASP A 6 -5.58 -10.59 1.24
N PHE A 7 -4.43 -10.65 1.92
CA PHE A 7 -3.40 -9.61 1.84
C PHE A 7 -2.69 -9.62 0.48
N LYS A 8 -2.34 -10.80 -0.05
CA LYS A 8 -1.83 -10.95 -1.42
C LYS A 8 -2.82 -10.40 -2.45
N SER A 9 -4.10 -10.74 -2.32
CA SER A 9 -5.15 -10.24 -3.21
C SER A 9 -5.29 -8.72 -3.14
N ALA A 10 -5.25 -8.14 -1.93
CA ALA A 10 -5.31 -6.69 -1.75
C ALA A 10 -4.11 -5.98 -2.40
N LEU A 11 -2.91 -6.55 -2.30
CA LEU A 11 -1.70 -6.01 -2.92
C LEU A 11 -1.75 -6.07 -4.45
N VAL A 12 -2.20 -7.18 -5.02
CA VAL A 12 -2.35 -7.34 -6.48
C VAL A 12 -3.36 -6.34 -7.05
N ASN A 13 -4.45 -6.11 -6.33
CA ASN A 13 -5.49 -5.16 -6.74
C ASN A 13 -5.16 -3.71 -6.37
N GLU A 14 -4.03 -3.46 -5.70
CA GLU A 14 -3.65 -2.15 -5.14
C GLU A 14 -4.77 -1.49 -4.29
N ASP A 15 -5.58 -2.31 -3.61
CA ASP A 15 -6.67 -1.83 -2.77
C ASP A 15 -6.11 -1.31 -1.45
N LEU A 16 -5.79 -0.02 -1.42
CA LEU A 16 -5.15 0.64 -0.27
C LEU A 16 -5.99 0.55 1.01
N ASN A 17 -7.32 0.58 0.89
CA ASN A 17 -8.20 0.48 2.07
C ASN A 17 -8.15 -0.92 2.66
N LYS A 18 -8.18 -1.96 1.81
CA LYS A 18 -8.07 -3.34 2.26
C LYS A 18 -6.67 -3.65 2.80
N ILE A 19 -5.62 -3.11 2.19
CA ILE A 19 -4.24 -3.20 2.69
C ILE A 19 -4.14 -2.59 4.09
N GLU A 20 -4.62 -1.36 4.29
CA GLU A 20 -4.60 -0.68 5.59
C GLU A 20 -5.41 -1.44 6.65
N TYR A 21 -6.61 -1.91 6.29
CA TYR A 21 -7.42 -2.72 7.18
C TYR A 21 -6.68 -3.99 7.63
N LEU A 22 -6.05 -4.72 6.70
CA LEU A 22 -5.37 -5.97 7.01
C LEU A 22 -4.11 -5.75 7.87
N ILE A 23 -3.36 -4.67 7.63
CA ILE A 23 -2.19 -4.28 8.45
C ILE A 23 -2.62 -3.98 9.90
N ASN A 24 -3.71 -3.23 10.07
CA ASN A 24 -4.22 -2.88 11.40
C ASN A 24 -4.93 -4.05 12.11
N ASN A 25 -5.32 -5.08 11.36
CA ASN A 25 -6.00 -6.28 11.86
C ASN A 25 -5.17 -7.54 11.55
N TYR A 26 -3.87 -7.49 11.84
CA TYR A 26 -3.00 -8.64 11.66
C TYR A 26 -3.34 -9.76 12.66
N PRO A 27 -3.19 -11.04 12.28
CA PRO A 27 -3.55 -12.16 13.14
C PRO A 27 -2.56 -12.35 14.30
N ASN A 28 -3.09 -12.65 15.50
CA ASN A 28 -2.31 -12.84 16.73
C ASN A 28 -1.42 -14.08 16.74
N LYS A 29 -1.65 -15.03 15.82
CA LYS A 29 -0.89 -16.26 15.69
C LYS A 29 -0.56 -16.48 14.23
N MET A 30 0.73 -16.62 13.96
CA MET A 30 1.30 -17.05 12.69
C MET A 30 2.45 -17.99 13.02
N ASP A 31 2.69 -18.99 12.17
CA ASP A 31 3.95 -19.74 12.22
C ASP A 31 5.10 -18.93 11.60
N ILE A 32 6.33 -19.46 11.67
CA ILE A 32 7.53 -18.76 11.19
C ILE A 32 7.46 -18.51 9.68
N GLU A 33 6.93 -19.45 8.90
CA GLU A 33 6.82 -19.32 7.44
C GLU A 33 5.78 -18.27 7.07
N GLU A 34 4.65 -18.25 7.77
CA GLU A 34 3.60 -17.25 7.65
C GLU A 34 4.12 -15.85 8.00
N MET A 35 4.92 -15.71 9.06
CA MET A 35 5.55 -14.44 9.45
C MET A 35 6.53 -13.94 8.38
N GLN A 36 7.37 -14.83 7.84
CA GLN A 36 8.29 -14.47 6.75
C GLN A 36 7.53 -14.02 5.50
N CYS A 37 6.44 -14.72 5.17
CA CYS A 37 5.56 -14.32 4.08
C CYS A 37 4.94 -12.94 4.34
N ALA A 38 4.40 -12.71 5.54
CA ALA A 38 3.82 -11.43 5.92
C ALA A 38 4.84 -10.29 5.82
N ALA A 39 6.09 -10.50 6.26
CA ALA A 39 7.16 -9.51 6.15
C ALA A 39 7.42 -9.11 4.69
N ALA A 40 7.56 -10.09 3.79
CA ALA A 40 7.75 -9.80 2.36
C ALA A 40 6.55 -9.08 1.74
N LEU A 41 5.32 -9.39 2.17
CA LEU A 41 4.11 -8.70 1.71
C LEU A 41 4.04 -7.26 2.23
N LEU A 42 4.51 -6.99 3.45
CA LEU A 42 4.60 -5.63 4.00
C LEU A 42 5.59 -4.75 3.24
N GLU A 43 6.73 -5.32 2.80
CA GLU A 43 7.68 -4.60 1.94
C GLU A 43 7.04 -4.20 0.60
N ASN A 44 6.26 -5.10 -0.01
CA ASN A 44 5.49 -4.81 -1.21
C ASN A 44 4.45 -3.72 -0.97
N ALA A 45 3.73 -3.77 0.16
CA ALA A 45 2.78 -2.72 0.55
C ALA A 45 3.47 -1.35 0.63
N ALA A 46 4.62 -1.27 1.31
CA ALA A 46 5.39 -0.04 1.44
C ALA A 46 5.83 0.52 0.07
N ALA A 47 6.24 -0.36 -0.86
CA ALA A 47 6.59 0.03 -2.21
C ALA A 47 5.39 0.64 -2.98
N ILE A 48 4.20 0.05 -2.85
CA ILE A 48 2.96 0.57 -3.45
C ILE A 48 2.66 1.97 -2.90
N TYR A 49 2.66 2.17 -1.58
CA TYR A 49 2.39 3.48 -0.98
C TYR A 49 3.40 4.53 -1.42
N LYS A 50 4.70 4.19 -1.45
CA LYS A 50 5.75 5.11 -1.91
C LYS A 50 5.56 5.53 -3.36
N ARG A 51 5.15 4.60 -4.23
CA ARG A 51 4.83 4.90 -5.63
C ARG A 51 3.63 5.84 -5.74
N LYS A 52 2.52 5.55 -5.06
CA LYS A 52 1.32 6.40 -5.07
C LYS A 52 1.61 7.81 -4.51
N GLN A 53 2.44 7.90 -3.46
CA GLN A 53 2.87 9.20 -2.92
C GLN A 53 3.65 10.01 -3.96
N LYS A 54 4.53 9.36 -4.73
CA LYS A 54 5.28 10.02 -5.80
C LYS A 54 4.38 10.48 -6.95
N GLU A 55 3.41 9.67 -7.35
CA GLU A 55 2.40 10.05 -8.35
C GLU A 55 1.60 11.27 -7.89
N LEU A 56 1.17 11.28 -6.63
CA LEU A 56 0.42 12.39 -6.05
C LEU A 56 1.24 13.69 -6.00
N ASP A 57 2.52 13.63 -5.61
CA ASP A 57 3.40 14.80 -5.63
C ASP A 57 3.54 15.39 -7.04
N VAL A 58 3.71 14.54 -8.06
CA VAL A 58 3.78 14.98 -9.46
C VAL A 58 2.51 15.73 -9.87
N GLU A 59 1.34 15.19 -9.55
CA GLU A 59 0.06 15.86 -9.85
C GLU A 59 -0.08 17.18 -9.08
N PHE A 60 0.33 17.23 -7.81
CA PHE A 60 0.36 18.48 -7.05
C PHE A 60 1.28 19.53 -7.68
N GLN A 61 2.46 19.15 -8.17
CA GLN A 61 3.35 20.08 -8.86
C GLN A 61 2.72 20.63 -10.15
N LYS A 62 1.97 19.81 -10.91
CA LYS A 62 1.23 20.27 -12.09
C LYS A 62 0.17 21.30 -11.72
N VAL A 63 -0.66 21.02 -10.71
CA VAL A 63 -1.69 21.94 -10.20
C VAL A 63 -1.05 23.25 -9.72
N LYS A 64 0.05 23.17 -8.97
CA LYS A 64 0.78 24.36 -8.50
C LYS A 64 1.31 25.22 -9.64
N LYS A 65 1.82 24.60 -10.71
CA LYS A 65 2.25 25.32 -11.92
C LYS A 65 1.05 25.96 -12.62
N ALA A 66 -0.03 25.24 -12.86
CA ALA A 66 -1.24 25.77 -13.50
C ALA A 66 -1.78 27.02 -12.77
N ARG A 67 -1.81 26.98 -11.43
CA ARG A 67 -2.24 28.12 -10.60
C ARG A 67 -1.32 29.35 -10.71
N LYS A 68 -0.04 29.17 -11.05
CA LYS A 68 0.90 30.29 -11.28
C LYS A 68 0.70 30.98 -12.62
N TYR A 69 0.14 30.30 -13.61
CA TYR A 69 -0.11 30.83 -14.96
C TYR A 69 -1.56 31.32 -15.16
N SER A 70 -2.43 31.16 -14.16
CA SER A 70 -3.82 31.63 -14.19
C SER A 70 -4.00 33.08 -13.67
N PHE A 71 -2.95 33.91 -13.75
CA PHE A 71 -2.98 35.35 -13.48
C PHE A 71 -2.30 36.11 -14.62
#